data_AF-A0A813F563-F1
#
_entry.id   AF-A0A813F563-F1
#
_cell.length_a   1.000
_cell.length_b   1.000
_cell.length_c   1.000
_cell.angle_alpha   90.00
_cell.angle_beta   90.00
_cell.angle_gamma   90.00
#
_symmetry.space_group_name_H-M   'P 1'
#
loop_
_entity.id
_entity.type
_entity.pdbx_description
1 polymer ?
#
loop_
_entity_poly.entity_id
_entity_poly.type
_entity_poly.pdbx_seq_one_letter_code
_entity_poly.pdbx_strand_id
1 'polypeptide(L)'
;MLHVYENGTCGPHDTESWALYAGEDDYNIKNPCCVLNNYGFWSQLTLTDQAQAGFNYLFTNKKGRSRYVTFMRLLASAVRAKPAAFAIELYNEPMSFHSYDLVATWQECYEVIQKEVPGMLVGVMAIGEASLSWWETIISPFQYYWLRRQPYLFFAFHWYGNPSSRAEAVTNAQWYSDNRRMPALMTEFMNCVMQDEVEKAGIGWLYWHYSSYCKQDGNWGACICGWASGESTRNCPATK
;
A
#
# COMPACT_ATOMS: atom_id res chain seq x y z
N MET A 1 -0.26 -21.09 -0.59
CA MET A 1 -1.36 -21.54 0.27
C MET A 1 -0.91 -21.32 1.71
N LEU A 2 -1.78 -20.81 2.60
CA LEU A 2 -1.40 -20.56 4.01
C LEU A 2 -0.80 -21.85 4.58
N HIS A 3 0.26 -21.71 5.36
CA HIS A 3 0.79 -22.83 6.12
C HIS A 3 -0.10 -23.04 7.33
N VAL A 4 -0.64 -24.25 7.44
CA VAL A 4 -1.57 -24.67 8.49
C VAL A 4 -1.00 -25.92 9.14
N TYR A 5 -1.07 -26.02 10.46
CA TYR A 5 -0.68 -27.25 11.18
C TYR A 5 -1.67 -28.38 10.87
N GLU A 6 -1.25 -29.64 11.07
CA GLU A 6 -2.09 -30.81 10.76
C GLU A 6 -3.43 -30.82 11.52
N ASN A 7 -3.47 -30.18 12.69
CA ASN A 7 -4.69 -30.02 13.51
C ASN A 7 -5.60 -28.86 13.06
N GLY A 8 -5.27 -28.16 11.97
CA GLY A 8 -6.03 -27.00 11.47
C GLY A 8 -5.63 -25.66 12.09
N THR A 9 -4.70 -25.63 13.05
CA THR A 9 -4.22 -24.40 13.67
C THR A 9 -3.55 -23.48 12.65
N CYS A 10 -3.81 -22.18 12.75
CA CYS A 10 -3.39 -21.12 11.83
C CYS A 10 -4.08 -21.14 10.47
N GLY A 11 -5.22 -21.84 10.35
CA GLY A 11 -6.10 -21.74 9.21
C GLY A 11 -6.71 -20.32 9.05
N PRO A 12 -7.30 -20.03 7.89
CA PRO A 12 -7.90 -18.71 7.60
C PRO A 12 -9.04 -18.32 8.54
N HIS A 13 -9.70 -19.30 9.16
CA HIS A 13 -10.83 -19.12 10.08
C HIS A 13 -10.48 -19.38 11.55
N ASP A 14 -9.21 -19.62 11.88
CA ASP A 14 -8.76 -19.94 13.24
C ASP A 14 -8.63 -18.68 14.12
N THR A 15 -9.76 -18.13 14.53
CA THR A 15 -9.84 -16.90 15.34
C THR A 15 -9.10 -16.96 16.67
N GLU A 16 -9.00 -18.14 17.28
CA GLU A 16 -8.35 -18.29 18.57
C GLU A 16 -6.84 -18.21 18.45
N SER A 17 -6.22 -18.95 17.53
CA SER A 17 -4.75 -18.97 17.42
C SER A 17 -4.19 -17.64 16.89
N TRP A 18 -4.90 -16.98 15.98
CA TRP A 18 -4.53 -15.64 15.52
C TRP A 18 -4.75 -14.57 16.60
N ALA A 19 -5.57 -14.80 17.62
CA ALA A 19 -5.75 -13.86 18.73
C ALA A 19 -4.68 -14.01 19.84
N LEU A 20 -3.85 -15.05 19.80
CA LEU A 20 -2.75 -15.21 20.77
C LEU A 20 -1.81 -14.00 20.70
N TYR A 21 -1.54 -13.39 21.85
CA TYR A 21 -0.73 -12.17 22.01
C TYR A 21 -1.32 -10.90 21.34
N ALA A 22 -2.61 -10.89 20.98
CA ALA A 22 -3.24 -9.75 20.34
C ALA A 22 -3.11 -8.47 21.20
N GLY A 23 -2.61 -7.40 20.59
CA GLY A 23 -2.40 -6.11 21.24
C GLY A 23 -1.04 -5.94 21.92
N GLU A 24 -0.19 -6.96 21.93
CA GLU A 24 1.21 -6.84 22.34
C GLU A 24 2.07 -6.24 21.22
N ASP A 25 3.04 -5.39 21.59
CA ASP A 25 3.93 -4.69 20.64
C ASP A 25 4.78 -5.66 19.80
N ASP A 26 5.03 -6.87 20.30
CA ASP A 26 5.79 -7.94 19.65
C ASP A 26 4.90 -9.11 19.19
N TYR A 27 3.58 -8.88 19.01
CA TYR A 27 2.61 -9.86 18.51
C TYR A 27 3.14 -10.65 17.30
N ASN A 28 3.68 -9.98 16.29
CA ASN A 28 4.17 -10.63 15.06
C ASN A 28 5.37 -11.58 15.30
N ILE A 29 6.08 -11.42 16.42
CA ILE A 29 7.24 -12.23 16.80
C ILE A 29 6.80 -13.40 17.68
N LYS A 30 5.85 -13.17 18.59
CA LYS A 30 5.37 -14.17 19.55
C LYS A 30 4.27 -15.08 18.99
N ASN A 31 3.44 -14.58 18.09
CA ASN A 31 2.30 -15.35 17.60
C ASN A 31 2.78 -16.51 16.70
N PRO A 32 2.45 -17.78 17.05
CA PRO A 32 2.95 -18.94 16.29
C PRO A 32 2.43 -18.97 14.86
N CYS A 33 1.25 -18.44 14.57
CA CYS A 33 0.70 -18.34 13.23
C CYS A 33 1.41 -17.30 12.38
N CYS A 34 1.80 -16.16 12.99
CA CYS A 34 2.69 -15.19 12.34
C CYS A 34 4.03 -15.86 12.01
N VAL A 35 4.70 -16.49 12.98
CA VAL A 35 6.00 -17.14 12.77
C VAL A 35 5.95 -18.21 11.68
N LEU A 36 4.90 -19.05 11.68
CA LEU A 36 4.71 -20.09 10.68
C LEU A 36 4.58 -19.53 9.25
N ASN A 37 3.89 -18.40 9.10
CA ASN A 37 3.58 -17.81 7.79
C ASN A 37 4.56 -16.69 7.36
N ASN A 38 5.44 -16.22 8.24
CA ASN A 38 6.38 -15.13 7.97
C ASN A 38 7.44 -15.46 6.90
N TYR A 39 7.70 -16.75 6.66
CA TYR A 39 8.66 -17.23 5.66
C TYR A 39 7.99 -17.68 4.35
N GLY A 40 6.66 -17.68 4.30
CA GLY A 40 5.89 -18.13 3.15
C GLY A 40 5.42 -16.97 2.27
N PHE A 41 4.35 -17.21 1.52
CA PHE A 41 3.63 -16.18 0.78
C PHE A 41 2.77 -15.36 1.73
N TRP A 42 3.36 -14.33 2.36
CA TRP A 42 2.68 -13.42 3.30
C TRP A 42 1.38 -12.82 2.73
N SER A 43 1.30 -12.64 1.41
CA SER A 43 0.09 -12.14 0.73
C SER A 43 -1.14 -13.01 0.98
N GLN A 44 -1.01 -14.24 1.46
CA GLN A 44 -2.16 -15.09 1.79
C GLN A 44 -2.73 -14.82 3.18
N LEU A 45 -1.97 -14.15 4.06
CA LEU A 45 -2.47 -13.67 5.35
C LEU A 45 -3.64 -12.71 5.17
N THR A 46 -3.66 -12.02 4.02
CA THR A 46 -4.72 -11.09 3.65
C THR A 46 -6.10 -11.73 3.64
N LEU A 47 -6.20 -13.04 3.33
CA LEU A 47 -7.47 -13.77 3.20
C LEU A 47 -7.95 -14.37 4.53
N THR A 48 -7.22 -14.16 5.63
CA THR A 48 -7.65 -14.60 6.96
C THR A 48 -8.81 -13.72 7.47
N ASP A 49 -9.71 -14.30 8.27
CA ASP A 49 -10.86 -13.57 8.83
C ASP A 49 -10.43 -12.37 9.68
N GLN A 50 -9.28 -12.47 10.34
CA GLN A 50 -8.69 -11.45 11.20
C GLN A 50 -8.12 -10.31 10.38
N ALA A 51 -7.43 -10.60 9.28
CA ALA A 51 -6.99 -9.57 8.36
C ALA A 51 -8.20 -8.83 7.78
N GLN A 52 -9.18 -9.56 7.24
CA GLN A 52 -10.42 -8.96 6.69
C GLN A 52 -11.18 -8.13 7.75
N ALA A 53 -11.30 -8.63 8.98
CA ALA A 53 -11.89 -7.88 10.10
C ALA A 53 -11.08 -6.62 10.45
N GLY A 54 -9.75 -6.70 10.42
CA GLY A 54 -8.85 -5.56 10.62
C GLY A 54 -9.03 -4.48 9.55
N PHE A 55 -9.06 -4.88 8.27
CA PHE A 55 -9.33 -3.96 7.16
C PHE A 55 -10.71 -3.30 7.29
N ASN A 56 -11.75 -4.08 7.57
CA ASN A 56 -13.09 -3.55 7.80
C ASN A 56 -13.10 -2.58 8.98
N TYR A 57 -12.43 -2.91 10.09
CA TYR A 57 -12.31 -2.00 11.22
C TYR A 57 -11.62 -0.69 10.83
N LEU A 58 -10.52 -0.73 10.07
CA LEU A 58 -9.80 0.47 9.68
C LEU A 58 -10.59 1.36 8.71
N PHE A 59 -11.31 0.78 7.75
CA PHE A 59 -11.90 1.57 6.67
C PHE A 59 -13.41 1.78 6.80
N THR A 60 -14.18 0.79 7.25
CA THR A 60 -15.65 0.89 7.33
C THR A 60 -16.14 1.29 8.72
N ASN A 61 -15.40 0.95 9.79
CA ASN A 61 -15.75 1.37 11.14
C ASN A 61 -15.26 2.79 11.45
N LYS A 62 -16.17 3.66 11.90
CA LYS A 62 -15.87 5.06 12.26
C LYS A 62 -14.71 5.22 13.26
N LYS A 63 -14.63 4.35 14.28
CA LYS A 63 -13.59 4.42 15.31
C LYS A 63 -12.23 4.00 14.75
N GLY A 64 -12.17 2.93 13.96
CA GLY A 64 -10.93 2.50 13.33
C GLY A 64 -10.45 3.49 12.27
N ARG A 65 -11.35 4.02 11.44
CA ARG A 65 -11.05 5.10 10.49
C ARG A 65 -10.45 6.32 11.18
N SER A 66 -11.10 6.80 12.24
CA SER A 66 -10.60 7.95 13.01
C SER A 66 -9.20 7.70 13.59
N ARG A 67 -8.88 6.48 14.02
CA ARG A 67 -7.53 6.11 14.48
C ARG A 67 -6.50 6.15 13.35
N TYR A 68 -6.86 5.62 12.19
CA TYR A 68 -5.98 5.62 11.01
C TYR A 68 -5.73 7.04 10.48
N VAL A 69 -6.77 7.88 10.38
CA VAL A 69 -6.65 9.31 10.06
C VAL A 69 -5.75 10.03 11.08
N THR A 70 -5.90 9.72 12.37
CA THR A 70 -5.03 10.26 13.42
C THR A 70 -3.58 9.83 13.24
N PHE A 71 -3.33 8.57 12.89
CA PHE A 71 -1.99 8.07 12.57
C PHE A 71 -1.37 8.85 11.41
N MET A 72 -2.11 9.07 10.31
CA MET A 72 -1.63 9.84 9.16
C MET A 72 -1.31 11.29 9.51
N ARG A 73 -2.14 11.93 10.34
CA ARG A 73 -1.88 13.26 10.89
C ARG A 73 -0.56 13.29 11.68
N LEU A 74 -0.35 12.30 12.55
CA LEU A 74 0.86 12.20 13.36
C LEU A 74 2.11 11.93 12.51
N LEU A 75 2.00 11.08 11.48
CA LEU A 75 3.07 10.82 10.51
C LEU A 75 3.47 12.12 9.78
N ALA A 76 2.51 12.87 9.24
CA ALA A 76 2.75 14.17 8.61
C ALA A 76 3.41 15.16 9.59
N SER A 77 2.92 15.22 10.83
CA SER A 77 3.52 16.06 11.87
C SER A 77 4.97 15.67 12.18
N ALA A 78 5.31 14.39 12.18
CA ALA A 78 6.66 13.91 12.48
C ALA A 78 7.67 14.34 11.39
N VAL A 79 7.21 14.48 10.15
CA VAL A 79 8.07 14.85 9.01
C VAL A 79 7.93 16.33 8.60
N ARG A 80 7.11 17.14 9.28
CA ARG A 80 6.83 18.55 8.92
C ARG A 80 8.09 19.39 8.66
N ALA A 81 9.14 19.21 9.47
CA ALA A 81 10.39 19.96 9.36
C ALA A 81 11.45 19.25 8.48
N LYS A 82 11.06 18.23 7.71
CA LYS A 82 11.94 17.39 6.91
C LYS A 82 11.62 17.60 5.42
N PRO A 83 12.25 18.55 4.73
CA PRO A 83 11.92 18.87 3.33
C PRO A 83 12.17 17.70 2.36
N ALA A 84 13.01 16.73 2.74
CA ALA A 84 13.21 15.50 1.97
C ALA A 84 11.99 14.55 1.99
N ALA A 85 11.09 14.69 2.97
CA ALA A 85 9.83 13.96 3.02
C ALA A 85 8.75 14.78 2.29
N PHE A 86 8.64 14.56 0.98
CA PHE A 86 7.77 15.36 0.10
C PHE A 86 6.39 14.73 -0.16
N ALA A 87 6.20 13.46 0.21
CA ALA A 87 4.98 12.70 -0.06
C ALA A 87 4.63 11.71 1.07
N ILE A 88 3.33 11.40 1.21
CA ILE A 88 2.81 10.28 2.00
C ILE A 88 1.87 9.47 1.10
N GLU A 89 2.23 8.23 0.81
CA GLU A 89 1.30 7.25 0.25
C GLU A 89 0.40 6.72 1.36
N LEU A 90 -0.92 6.79 1.18
CA LEU A 90 -1.84 6.49 2.26
C LEU A 90 -1.81 5.00 2.61
N TYR A 91 -1.92 4.11 1.63
CA TYR A 91 -1.97 2.69 1.91
C TYR A 91 -1.36 1.87 0.77
N ASN A 92 -0.53 0.91 1.15
CA ASN A 92 0.03 -0.07 0.24
C ASN A 92 -1.00 -1.15 -0.09
N GLU A 93 -1.40 -1.28 -1.35
CA GLU A 93 -2.27 -2.36 -1.86
C GLU A 93 -3.58 -2.53 -1.07
N PRO A 94 -4.46 -1.50 -1.03
CA PRO A 94 -5.67 -1.56 -0.22
C PRO A 94 -6.61 -2.66 -0.72
N MET A 95 -7.08 -3.51 0.18
CA MET A 95 -7.90 -4.69 -0.18
C MET A 95 -9.39 -4.53 0.05
N SER A 96 -9.85 -3.31 0.32
CA SER A 96 -11.26 -3.08 0.69
C SER A 96 -12.17 -3.24 -0.52
N PHE A 97 -13.16 -4.14 -0.44
CA PHE A 97 -14.25 -4.21 -1.42
C PHE A 97 -15.21 -3.01 -1.34
N HIS A 98 -15.04 -2.13 -0.34
CA HIS A 98 -15.86 -0.95 -0.12
C HIS A 98 -15.16 0.32 -0.60
N SER A 99 -15.06 0.50 -1.92
CA SER A 99 -14.42 1.67 -2.54
C SER A 99 -14.92 3.01 -1.99
N TYR A 100 -16.22 3.10 -1.66
CA TYR A 100 -16.79 4.29 -1.04
C TYR A 100 -16.12 4.64 0.30
N ASP A 101 -15.97 3.65 1.20
CA ASP A 101 -15.37 3.86 2.52
C ASP A 101 -13.86 4.13 2.44
N LEU A 102 -13.21 3.47 1.48
CA LEU A 102 -11.80 3.69 1.20
C LEU A 102 -11.53 5.13 0.76
N VAL A 103 -12.31 5.66 -0.20
CA VAL A 103 -12.17 7.05 -0.63
C VAL A 103 -12.55 8.03 0.47
N ALA A 104 -13.61 7.76 1.23
CA ALA A 104 -13.95 8.61 2.38
C ALA A 104 -12.78 8.69 3.38
N THR A 105 -12.08 7.58 3.60
CA THR A 105 -10.88 7.55 4.43
C THR A 105 -9.75 8.37 3.82
N TRP A 106 -9.51 8.26 2.50
CA TRP A 106 -8.51 9.10 1.83
C TRP A 106 -8.83 10.59 1.88
N GLN A 107 -10.11 10.96 1.79
CA GLN A 107 -10.57 12.34 1.96
C GLN A 107 -10.15 12.89 3.32
N GLU A 108 -10.51 12.18 4.39
CA GLU A 108 -10.18 12.58 5.76
C GLU A 108 -8.65 12.62 5.99
N CYS A 109 -7.90 11.62 5.49
CA CYS A 109 -6.43 11.60 5.58
C CYS A 109 -5.79 12.78 4.84
N TYR A 110 -6.22 13.07 3.61
CA TYR A 110 -5.73 14.20 2.84
C TYR A 110 -5.95 15.52 3.57
N GLU A 111 -7.15 15.74 4.11
CA GLU A 111 -7.49 16.97 4.83
C GLU A 111 -6.61 17.19 6.06
N VAL A 112 -6.39 16.15 6.87
CA VAL A 112 -5.51 16.27 8.04
C VAL A 112 -4.05 16.43 7.64
N ILE A 113 -3.56 15.76 6.59
CA ILE A 113 -2.18 15.92 6.11
C ILE A 113 -1.97 17.35 5.60
N GLN A 114 -2.85 17.87 4.75
CA GLN A 114 -2.74 19.23 4.22
C GLN A 114 -2.82 20.30 5.32
N LYS A 115 -3.58 20.04 6.39
CA LYS A 115 -3.61 20.92 7.55
C LYS A 115 -2.30 20.91 8.34
N GLU A 116 -1.64 19.75 8.44
CA GLU A 116 -0.39 19.59 9.20
C GLU A 116 0.84 20.04 8.40
N VAL A 117 0.86 19.77 7.09
CA VAL A 117 1.93 20.12 6.14
C VAL A 117 1.32 20.55 4.80
N PRO A 118 0.94 21.83 4.63
CA PRO A 118 0.37 22.33 3.39
C PRO A 118 1.28 22.07 2.19
N GLY A 119 0.73 21.47 1.14
CA GLY A 119 1.45 21.18 -0.10
C GLY A 119 2.20 19.84 -0.15
N MET A 120 2.16 19.05 0.92
CA MET A 120 2.68 17.67 0.90
C MET A 120 1.91 16.83 -0.12
N LEU A 121 2.61 16.06 -0.96
CA LEU A 121 1.94 15.16 -1.90
C LEU A 121 1.30 13.98 -1.15
N VAL A 122 0.12 13.55 -1.60
CA VAL A 122 -0.63 12.45 -0.99
C VAL A 122 -0.95 11.41 -2.06
N GLY A 123 -0.40 10.20 -1.87
CA GLY A 123 -0.59 9.08 -2.78
C GLY A 123 -1.85 8.31 -2.46
N VAL A 124 -2.70 8.12 -3.47
CA VAL A 124 -3.87 7.24 -3.40
C VAL A 124 -3.71 6.11 -4.40
N MET A 125 -4.11 4.90 -4.01
CA MET A 125 -4.00 3.71 -4.85
C MET A 125 -5.37 3.08 -5.03
N ALA A 126 -5.64 2.52 -6.20
CA ALA A 126 -6.83 1.68 -6.43
C ALA A 126 -6.82 0.44 -5.52
N ILE A 127 -7.91 -0.35 -5.51
CA ILE A 127 -7.93 -1.63 -4.79
C ILE A 127 -6.87 -2.58 -5.38
N GLY A 128 -6.08 -3.21 -4.51
CA GLY A 128 -5.02 -4.15 -4.83
C GLY A 128 -3.74 -3.49 -5.31
N GLU A 129 -2.92 -4.24 -6.05
CA GLU A 129 -1.59 -3.81 -6.54
C GLU A 129 -1.64 -3.15 -7.93
N ALA A 130 -2.75 -3.23 -8.65
CA ALA A 130 -2.76 -3.01 -10.10
C ALA A 130 -3.12 -1.57 -10.51
N SER A 131 -2.57 -1.15 -11.66
CA SER A 131 -3.01 0.04 -12.39
C SER A 131 -4.37 -0.22 -13.04
N LEU A 132 -5.45 -0.03 -12.29
CA LEU A 132 -6.83 -0.26 -12.73
C LEU A 132 -7.56 1.06 -12.92
N SER A 133 -8.22 1.24 -14.07
CA SER A 133 -8.97 2.47 -14.39
C SER A 133 -10.45 2.43 -13.98
N TRP A 134 -10.98 1.27 -13.57
CA TRP A 134 -12.42 1.07 -13.40
C TRP A 134 -12.97 1.32 -11.99
N TRP A 135 -12.14 1.44 -10.95
CA TRP A 135 -12.62 1.55 -9.56
C TRP A 135 -13.42 2.83 -9.28
N GLU A 136 -13.38 3.82 -10.17
CA GLU A 136 -14.23 5.01 -10.08
C GLU A 136 -15.69 4.76 -10.50
N THR A 137 -15.99 3.63 -11.15
CA THR A 137 -17.39 3.27 -11.48
C THR A 137 -18.22 2.91 -10.23
N ILE A 138 -17.54 2.74 -9.09
CA ILE A 138 -18.15 2.28 -7.83
C ILE A 138 -18.00 3.30 -6.69
N ILE A 139 -17.67 4.56 -7.01
CA ILE A 139 -17.61 5.67 -6.04
C ILE A 139 -18.74 6.68 -6.29
N SER A 140 -19.08 7.49 -5.29
CA SER A 140 -20.12 8.51 -5.44
C SER A 140 -19.69 9.65 -6.37
N PRO A 141 -20.62 10.35 -7.06
CA PRO A 141 -20.29 11.55 -7.86
C PRO A 141 -19.55 12.63 -7.07
N PHE A 142 -19.81 12.75 -5.77
CA PHE A 142 -19.10 13.67 -4.89
C PHE A 142 -17.62 13.28 -4.70
N GLN A 143 -17.35 12.00 -4.44
CA GLN A 143 -15.99 11.49 -4.30
C GLN A 143 -15.21 11.58 -5.61
N TYR A 144 -15.87 11.25 -6.71
CA TYR A 144 -15.34 11.45 -8.06
C TYR A 144 -14.91 12.91 -8.28
N TYR A 145 -15.78 13.86 -7.94
CA TYR A 145 -15.49 15.28 -8.05
C TYR A 145 -14.34 15.72 -7.14
N TRP A 146 -14.31 15.19 -5.91
CA TRP A 146 -13.26 15.49 -4.95
C TRP A 146 -11.88 15.06 -5.45
N LEU A 147 -11.74 13.83 -5.96
CA LEU A 147 -10.47 13.29 -6.49
C LEU A 147 -9.88 14.19 -7.58
N ARG A 148 -10.73 14.74 -8.46
CA ARG A 148 -10.31 15.62 -9.55
C ARG A 148 -9.87 17.02 -9.12
N ARG A 149 -10.25 17.45 -7.90
CA ARG A 149 -10.05 18.84 -7.46
C ARG A 149 -8.88 19.04 -6.51
N GLN A 150 -8.30 17.97 -5.97
CA GLN A 150 -7.21 18.10 -5.02
C GLN A 150 -5.88 18.30 -5.74
N PRO A 151 -5.19 19.44 -5.50
CA PRO A 151 -3.96 19.77 -6.23
C PRO A 151 -2.73 18.95 -5.81
N TYR A 152 -2.78 18.27 -4.66
CA TYR A 152 -1.64 17.54 -4.10
C TYR A 152 -1.86 16.02 -4.07
N LEU A 153 -2.86 15.50 -4.79
CA LEU A 153 -3.01 14.07 -4.98
C LEU A 153 -2.10 13.57 -6.12
N PHE A 154 -1.56 12.38 -5.96
CA PHE A 154 -0.98 11.59 -7.05
C PHE A 154 -1.53 10.16 -7.00
N PHE A 155 -1.60 9.51 -8.15
CA PHE A 155 -2.06 8.13 -8.27
C PHE A 155 -0.85 7.20 -8.09
N ALA A 156 -0.84 6.45 -7.00
CA ALA A 156 0.12 5.39 -6.74
C ALA A 156 -0.39 4.09 -7.35
N PHE A 157 0.50 3.32 -7.97
CA PHE A 157 0.16 1.99 -8.50
C PHE A 157 1.39 1.09 -8.51
N HIS A 158 1.17 -0.22 -8.46
CA HIS A 158 2.23 -1.21 -8.69
C HIS A 158 2.08 -1.87 -10.04
N TRP A 159 3.15 -2.55 -10.48
CA TRP A 159 3.04 -3.47 -11.60
C TRP A 159 3.87 -4.73 -11.37
N TYR A 160 3.15 -5.83 -11.13
CA TYR A 160 3.67 -7.19 -11.02
C TYR A 160 3.15 -8.12 -12.13
N GLY A 161 2.70 -7.54 -13.25
CA GLY A 161 2.06 -8.27 -14.35
C GLY A 161 0.54 -8.13 -14.41
N ASN A 162 -0.04 -7.20 -13.65
CA ASN A 162 -1.46 -6.87 -13.71
C ASN A 162 -1.65 -5.35 -13.92
N PRO A 163 -2.29 -4.90 -15.02
CA PRO A 163 -2.75 -5.71 -16.16
C PRO A 163 -1.62 -6.46 -16.86
N SER A 164 -1.97 -7.55 -17.55
CA SER A 164 -0.98 -8.44 -18.22
C SER A 164 -0.17 -7.72 -19.29
N SER A 165 -0.73 -6.66 -19.88
CA SER A 165 -0.04 -5.78 -20.81
C SER A 165 0.58 -4.59 -20.06
N ARG A 166 1.89 -4.38 -20.25
CA ARG A 166 2.59 -3.18 -19.76
C ARG A 166 1.99 -1.89 -20.34
N ALA A 167 1.69 -1.90 -21.64
CA ALA A 167 1.10 -0.74 -22.32
C ALA A 167 -0.28 -0.37 -21.75
N GLU A 168 -1.06 -1.38 -21.35
CA GLU A 168 -2.33 -1.16 -20.68
C GLU A 168 -2.12 -0.56 -19.27
N ALA A 169 -1.14 -1.06 -18.51
CA ALA A 169 -0.82 -0.50 -17.19
C ALA A 169 -0.41 0.97 -17.27
N VAL A 170 0.43 1.32 -18.25
CA VAL A 170 0.83 2.70 -18.54
C VAL A 170 -0.37 3.54 -18.94
N THR A 171 -1.21 3.05 -19.86
CA THR A 171 -2.41 3.76 -20.32
C THR A 171 -3.38 4.03 -19.16
N ASN A 172 -3.61 3.04 -18.30
CA ASN A 172 -4.47 3.19 -17.12
C ASN A 172 -3.89 4.22 -16.14
N ALA A 173 -2.56 4.26 -15.95
CA ALA A 173 -1.91 5.25 -15.09
C ALA A 173 -2.00 6.67 -15.68
N GLN A 174 -1.71 6.83 -16.99
CA GLN A 174 -1.82 8.12 -17.68
C GLN A 174 -3.25 8.67 -17.67
N TRP A 175 -4.25 7.80 -17.71
CA TRP A 175 -5.64 8.20 -17.63
C TRP A 175 -5.94 9.05 -16.37
N TYR A 176 -5.33 8.76 -15.22
CA TYR A 176 -5.48 9.59 -14.01
C TYR A 176 -4.86 10.98 -14.19
N SER A 177 -3.68 11.07 -14.79
CA SER A 177 -3.05 12.34 -15.12
C SER A 177 -3.96 13.19 -16.01
N ASP A 178 -4.46 12.59 -17.10
CA ASP A 178 -5.23 13.29 -18.13
C ASP A 178 -6.64 13.69 -17.67
N ASN A 179 -7.31 12.80 -16.93
CA ASN A 179 -8.72 12.97 -16.59
C ASN A 179 -8.95 13.52 -15.18
N ARG A 180 -7.97 13.36 -14.28
CA ARG A 180 -8.07 13.77 -12.87
C ARG A 180 -7.09 14.88 -12.49
N ARG A 181 -6.16 15.25 -13.38
CA ARG A 181 -5.03 16.16 -13.05
C ARG A 181 -4.23 15.62 -11.87
N MET A 182 -4.15 14.30 -11.77
CA MET A 182 -3.50 13.58 -10.70
C MET A 182 -2.33 12.83 -11.32
N PRO A 183 -1.08 13.33 -11.19
CA PRO A 183 0.08 12.65 -11.77
C PRO A 183 0.18 11.22 -11.22
N ALA A 184 0.65 10.30 -12.05
CA ALA A 184 0.88 8.92 -11.63
C ALA A 184 2.33 8.69 -11.18
N LEU A 185 2.51 7.80 -10.20
CA LEU A 185 3.80 7.31 -9.73
C LEU A 185 3.71 5.78 -9.58
N MET A 186 4.61 5.04 -10.24
CA MET A 186 4.71 3.59 -10.05
C MET A 186 5.51 3.31 -8.77
N THR A 187 4.83 3.04 -7.66
CA THR A 187 5.45 2.95 -6.34
C THR A 187 6.11 1.60 -6.08
N GLU A 188 5.76 0.55 -6.84
CA GLU A 188 6.47 -0.73 -6.82
C GLU A 188 6.43 -1.47 -8.16
N PHE A 189 7.54 -2.11 -8.52
CA PHE A 189 7.66 -3.03 -9.67
C PHE A 189 8.96 -3.83 -9.59
N MET A 190 9.05 -4.94 -10.33
CA MET A 190 10.26 -5.80 -10.39
C MET A 190 10.78 -6.04 -11.82
N ASN A 191 10.34 -5.24 -12.80
CA ASN A 191 10.61 -5.45 -14.22
C ASN A 191 11.22 -4.22 -14.89
N CYS A 192 12.48 -4.31 -15.32
CA CYS A 192 13.19 -3.18 -15.93
C CYS A 192 12.60 -2.71 -17.26
N VAL A 193 11.98 -3.59 -18.03
CA VAL A 193 11.28 -3.14 -19.24
C VAL A 193 10.06 -2.30 -18.86
N MET A 194 9.35 -2.62 -17.76
CA MET A 194 8.27 -1.77 -17.28
C MET A 194 8.77 -0.38 -16.83
N GLN A 195 9.98 -0.29 -16.28
CA GLN A 195 10.64 0.98 -16.01
C GLN A 195 10.75 1.84 -17.27
N ASP A 196 11.32 1.27 -18.34
CA ASP A 196 11.48 1.97 -19.62
C ASP A 196 10.13 2.46 -20.17
N GLU A 197 9.08 1.64 -20.03
CA GLU A 197 7.73 2.00 -20.51
C GLU A 197 7.14 3.18 -19.72
N VAL A 198 7.27 3.19 -18.38
CA VAL A 198 6.76 4.32 -17.57
C VAL A 198 7.60 5.59 -17.75
N GLU A 199 8.92 5.46 -17.91
CA GLU A 199 9.82 6.60 -18.18
C GLU A 199 9.48 7.27 -19.51
N LYS A 200 9.27 6.49 -20.58
CA LYS A 200 8.82 7.00 -21.89
C LYS A 200 7.46 7.71 -21.79
N ALA A 201 6.62 7.27 -20.86
CA ALA A 201 5.32 7.86 -20.59
C ALA A 201 5.38 9.09 -19.66
N GLY A 202 6.57 9.47 -19.17
CA GLY A 202 6.74 10.59 -18.23
C GLY A 202 6.25 10.28 -16.80
N ILE A 203 6.15 9.01 -16.43
CA ILE A 203 5.71 8.53 -15.12
C ILE A 203 6.94 8.16 -14.30
N GLY A 204 7.02 8.71 -13.08
CA GLY A 204 8.08 8.36 -12.12
C GLY A 204 7.91 6.95 -11.57
N TRP A 205 8.97 6.40 -10.97
CA TRP A 205 8.95 5.04 -10.46
C TRP A 205 9.82 4.85 -9.21
N LEU A 206 9.49 3.81 -8.44
CA LEU A 206 10.25 3.31 -7.29
C LEU A 206 10.40 1.79 -7.43
N TYR A 207 11.64 1.30 -7.56
CA TYR A 207 11.91 -0.12 -7.80
C TYR A 207 11.74 -0.93 -6.52
N TRP A 208 11.08 -2.08 -6.64
CA TRP A 208 11.10 -3.13 -5.64
C TRP A 208 12.24 -4.10 -5.96
N HIS A 209 13.29 -4.24 -5.15
CA HIS A 209 13.24 -4.30 -3.68
C HIS A 209 14.47 -3.66 -3.03
N TYR A 210 14.28 -2.74 -2.09
CA TYR A 210 15.35 -2.27 -1.20
C TYR A 210 15.28 -2.92 0.20
N SER A 211 14.87 -4.19 0.34
CA SER A 211 15.01 -4.94 1.60
C SER A 211 16.41 -5.50 1.76
N SER A 212 17.28 -4.72 2.38
CA SER A 212 18.52 -5.28 2.95
C SER A 212 18.82 -4.67 4.32
N TYR A 213 17.79 -4.37 5.12
CA TYR A 213 17.96 -3.86 6.49
C TYR A 213 17.88 -4.94 7.58
N CYS A 214 18.12 -6.21 7.25
CA CYS A 214 18.13 -7.30 8.25
C CYS A 214 19.38 -8.20 8.17
N LYS A 215 20.53 -7.63 8.54
CA LYS A 215 21.74 -8.20 9.21
C LYS A 215 22.96 -7.36 8.81
N GLN A 216 23.76 -6.84 9.75
CA GLN A 216 24.86 -7.64 10.31
C GLN A 216 25.13 -7.50 11.83
N ASP A 217 24.57 -6.52 12.56
CA ASP A 217 25.20 -6.13 13.86
C ASP A 217 24.26 -6.09 15.08
N GLY A 218 23.12 -6.78 15.06
CA GLY A 218 22.24 -6.89 16.24
C GLY A 218 21.31 -5.70 16.51
N ASN A 219 21.18 -4.76 15.57
CA ASN A 219 20.15 -3.72 15.65
C ASN A 219 18.86 -4.17 14.95
N TRP A 220 17.75 -4.07 15.68
CA TRP A 220 16.41 -4.41 15.22
C TRP A 220 15.83 -3.29 14.34
N GLY A 221 15.44 -3.64 13.12
CA GLY A 221 14.50 -2.90 12.27
C GLY A 221 13.47 -3.89 11.73
N ALA A 222 12.31 -3.41 11.26
CA ALA A 222 11.27 -4.29 10.74
C ALA A 222 11.82 -5.15 9.59
N CYS A 223 11.98 -6.46 9.82
CA CYS A 223 12.35 -7.41 8.78
C CYS A 223 11.15 -7.69 7.88
N ILE A 224 10.75 -6.68 7.13
CA ILE A 224 9.86 -6.84 5.99
C ILE A 224 10.75 -7.33 4.84
N CYS A 225 11.14 -8.59 4.90
CA CYS A 225 11.63 -9.29 3.73
C CYS A 225 10.44 -9.44 2.80
N GLY A 226 10.17 -8.40 2.00
CA GLY A 226 9.18 -8.52 0.93
C GLY A 226 9.57 -9.66 -0.02
N TRP A 227 8.66 -10.00 -0.93
CA TRP A 227 8.73 -11.21 -1.74
C TRP A 227 10.12 -11.47 -2.32
N ALA A 228 10.63 -12.70 -2.15
CA ALA A 228 11.89 -13.20 -2.70
C ALA A 228 13.22 -12.59 -2.17
N SER A 229 13.30 -12.17 -0.90
CA SER A 229 14.58 -11.80 -0.25
C SER A 229 15.31 -10.68 -1.00
N GLY A 230 14.73 -9.47 -1.03
CA GLY A 230 15.16 -8.35 -1.87
C GLY A 230 16.65 -8.30 -2.15
N GLU A 231 17.00 -8.66 -3.39
CA GLU A 231 18.37 -8.67 -3.83
C GLU A 231 18.75 -7.24 -4.21
N SER A 232 19.41 -6.53 -3.28
CA SER A 232 19.90 -5.15 -3.46
C SER A 232 20.92 -4.99 -4.59
N THR A 233 21.35 -6.08 -5.24
CA THR A 233 22.21 -6.06 -6.43
C THR A 233 21.40 -5.98 -7.73
N ARG A 234 20.08 -6.21 -7.71
CA ARG A 234 19.23 -6.03 -8.88
C ARG A 234 18.95 -4.54 -9.08
N ASN A 235 19.75 -3.94 -9.95
CA ASN A 235 19.48 -2.62 -10.50
C ASN A 235 18.99 -2.77 -11.94
N CYS A 236 17.90 -2.09 -12.25
CA CYS A 236 17.59 -1.80 -13.65
C CYS A 236 18.63 -0.79 -14.14
N PRO A 237 19.41 -1.11 -15.18
CA PRO A 237 20.41 -0.19 -15.69
C PRO A 237 19.73 1.09 -16.14
N ALA A 238 20.31 2.25 -15.84
CA ALA A 238 19.80 3.53 -16.31
C ALA A 238 19.66 3.49 -17.84
N THR A 239 18.46 3.82 -18.33
CA THR A 239 18.20 4.08 -19.74
C THR A 239 19.08 5.26 -20.17
N LYS A 240 19.80 5.09 -21.29
CA LYS A 240 20.63 6.16 -21.88
C LYS A 240 19.80 7.03 -22.80
#